data_AF-A0A166MNN9-F1
#
_entry.id   AF-A0A166MNN9-F1
#
_cell.length_a   1.000
_cell.length_b   1.000
_cell.length_c   1.000
_cell.angle_alpha   90.00
_cell.angle_beta   90.00
_cell.angle_gamma   90.00
#
_symmetry.space_group_name_H-M   'P 1'
#
loop_
_entity.id
_entity.type
_entity.pdbx_description
1 polymer ?
#
loop_
_entity_poly.entity_id
_entity_poly.type
_entity_poly.pdbx_seq_one_letter_code
_entity_poly.pdbx_strand_id
1 'polypeptide(L)' 'DPLVWWRHHAAQFPHLSRFARDIFSIPGSAVAVERIFSSGRDVITLRRSSLKPETISLLMVLK' A
#
# COMPACT_ATOMS: atom_id res chain seq x y z
N ASP A 1 -8.48 -6.25 15.80
CA ASP A 1 -7.40 -5.69 14.97
C ASP A 1 -6.15 -5.47 15.83
N PRO A 2 -5.06 -6.21 15.60
CA PRO A 2 -3.80 -6.07 16.34
C PRO A 2 -3.25 -4.64 16.35
N LEU A 3 -3.38 -3.90 15.25
CA LEU A 3 -2.89 -2.51 15.15
C LEU A 3 -3.67 -1.57 16.07
N VAL A 4 -4.99 -1.79 16.20
CA VAL A 4 -5.85 -1.02 17.12
C VAL A 4 -5.45 -1.27 18.57
N TRP A 5 -5.18 -2.53 18.94
CA TRP A 5 -4.74 -2.87 20.30
C TRP A 5 -3.41 -2.18 20.65
N TRP A 6 -2.41 -2.25 19.75
CA TRP A 6 -1.11 -1.61 19.95
C TRP A 6 -1.21 -0.08 19.98
N ARG A 7 -2.15 0.50 19.23
CA ARG A 7 -2.44 1.94 19.29
C ARG A 7 -2.97 2.36 20.66
N HIS A 8 -3.87 1.60 21.26
CA HIS A 8 -4.38 1.90 22.61
C HIS A 8 -3.31 1.75 23.71
N HIS A 9 -2.37 0.82 23.54
CA HIS A 9 -1.32 0.54 24.53
C HIS A 9 0.02 1.25 24.22
N ALA A 10 0.04 2.15 23.23
CA ALA A 10 1.26 2.84 22.82
C ALA A 10 1.90 3.68 23.94
N ALA A 11 1.07 4.26 24.82
CA ALA A 11 1.57 5.02 25.98
C ALA A 11 2.24 4.13 27.03
N GLN A 12 1.77 2.88 27.18
CA GLN A 12 2.35 1.91 28.12
C GLN A 12 3.60 1.24 27.53
N PHE A 13 3.63 1.05 26.21
CA PHE A 13 4.73 0.40 25.50
C PHE A 13 5.19 1.21 24.28
N PRO A 14 5.86 2.35 24.45
CA PRO A 14 6.18 3.27 23.36
C PRO A 14 7.14 2.68 22.32
N HIS A 15 8.10 1.85 22.74
CA HIS A 15 9.03 1.19 21.82
C HIS A 15 8.41 -0.04 21.15
N LEU A 16 7.71 -0.86 21.93
CA LEU A 16 7.14 -2.12 21.43
C LEU A 16 5.94 -1.89 20.50
N SER A 17 5.13 -0.87 20.77
CA SER A 17 4.03 -0.47 19.87
C SER A 17 4.54 0.00 18.51
N ARG A 18 5.68 0.69 18.44
CA ARG A 18 6.32 1.07 17.18
C ARG A 18 6.79 -0.17 16.41
N PHE A 19 7.48 -1.08 17.07
CA PHE A 19 7.94 -2.33 16.48
C PHE A 19 6.78 -3.20 15.98
N ALA A 20 5.75 -3.36 16.81
CA ALA A 20 4.55 -4.12 16.45
C ALA A 20 3.83 -3.48 15.26
N ARG A 21 3.69 -2.15 15.22
CA ARG A 21 3.13 -1.46 14.08
C ARG A 21 3.91 -1.78 12.80
N ASP A 22 5.23 -1.72 12.84
CA ASP A 22 6.06 -1.96 11.67
C ASP A 22 5.91 -3.41 11.17
N ILE A 23 5.84 -4.40 12.07
CA ILE A 23 5.59 -5.80 11.70
C ILE A 23 4.18 -6.00 11.14
N PHE A 24 3.15 -5.53 11.85
CA PHE A 24 1.76 -5.77 11.46
C PHE A 24 1.31 -4.94 10.26
N SER A 25 2.11 -3.95 9.83
CA SER A 25 1.86 -3.19 8.60
C SER A 25 2.35 -3.92 7.34
N ILE A 26 3.14 -4.99 7.49
CA ILE A 26 3.62 -5.78 6.36
C ILE A 26 2.45 -6.63 5.84
N PRO A 27 2.03 -6.46 4.58
CA PRO A 27 0.98 -7.29 4.01
C PRO A 27 1.47 -8.74 3.91
N GLY A 28 0.64 -9.69 4.36
CA GLY A 28 0.97 -11.12 4.31
C GLY A 28 1.00 -11.72 2.91
N SER A 29 0.61 -10.97 1.87
CA SER A 29 0.65 -11.41 0.48
C SER A 29 0.80 -10.23 -0.49
N ALA A 30 1.26 -10.53 -1.70
CA ALA A 30 1.35 -9.56 -2.79
C ALA A 30 -0.02 -9.20 -3.41
N VAL A 31 -1.12 -9.79 -2.94
CA VAL A 31 -2.47 -9.64 -3.54
C VAL A 31 -2.91 -8.18 -3.62
N ALA A 32 -2.58 -7.36 -2.62
CA ALA A 32 -2.88 -5.93 -2.63
C ALA A 32 -2.16 -5.21 -3.79
N VAL A 33 -0.89 -5.54 -4.01
CA VAL A 33 -0.06 -4.98 -5.07
C VAL A 33 -0.54 -5.48 -6.44
N GLU A 34 -0.83 -6.77 -6.58
CA GLU A 34 -1.39 -7.35 -7.80
C GLU A 34 -2.74 -6.75 -8.18
N ARG A 35 -3.60 -6.44 -7.20
CA ARG A 35 -4.87 -5.75 -7.43
C ARG A 35 -4.65 -4.35 -8.01
N ILE A 36 -3.69 -3.60 -7.46
CA ILE A 36 -3.33 -2.26 -7.98
C ILE A 36 -2.85 -2.39 -9.42
N PHE A 37 -1.92 -3.31 -9.72
CA PHE A 37 -1.42 -3.53 -11.09
C PHE A 37 -2.49 -4.05 -12.06
N SER A 38 -3.40 -4.91 -11.61
CA SER A 38 -4.54 -5.37 -12.41
C SER A 38 -5.46 -4.21 -12.77
N SER A 39 -5.76 -3.32 -11.82
CA SER A 39 -6.52 -2.09 -12.09
C SER A 39 -5.75 -1.07 -12.95
N GLY A 40 -4.41 -1.09 -12.87
CA GLY A 40 -3.53 -0.30 -13.71
C GLY A 40 -3.61 -0.68 -15.19
N ARG A 41 -4.14 -1.86 -15.54
CA ARG A 41 -4.41 -2.24 -16.93
C ARG A 41 -5.37 -1.27 -17.59
N ASP A 42 -6.32 -0.67 -16.88
CA ASP A 42 -7.21 0.36 -17.46
C ASP A 42 -6.45 1.64 -17.81
N VAL A 43 -5.46 2.03 -17.01
CA VAL A 43 -4.60 3.19 -17.25
C VAL A 43 -3.60 2.93 -18.37
N ILE A 44 -3.08 1.70 -18.43
CA ILE A 44 -2.08 1.24 -19.42
C ILE A 44 -2.76 0.69 -20.70
N THR A 45 -4.09 0.54 -20.72
CA THR A 45 -4.78 -0.12 -21.84
C THR A 45 -4.42 0.54 -23.17
N LEU A 46 -4.35 -0.29 -24.22
CA LEU A 46 -4.06 0.00 -25.62
C LEU A 46 -4.69 1.28 -26.20
N ARG A 47 -5.72 1.84 -25.54
CA ARG A 47 -6.41 3.08 -25.93
C ARG A 47 -5.65 4.38 -25.59
N ARG A 48 -4.65 4.35 -24.70
CA ARG A 48 -3.82 5.53 -24.31
C ARG A 48 -2.32 5.24 -24.32
N SER A 49 -1.85 4.53 -25.34
CA SER A 49 -0.44 4.13 -25.54
C SER A 49 0.57 5.27 -25.70
N SER A 50 0.15 6.54 -25.58
CA SER A 50 1.03 7.73 -25.70
C SER A 50 1.44 8.33 -24.34
N LEU A 51 1.09 7.72 -23.20
CA LEU A 51 1.51 8.22 -21.90
C LEU A 51 2.97 7.84 -21.63
N LYS A 52 3.75 8.82 -21.15
CA LYS A 52 5.12 8.56 -20.72
C LYS A 52 5.13 7.68 -19.47
N PRO A 53 6.15 6.82 -19.28
CA PRO A 53 6.28 5.96 -18.10
C PRO A 53 6.14 6.72 -16.77
N GLU A 54 6.64 7.95 -16.71
CA GLU A 54 6.56 8.80 -15.51
C GLU A 54 5.11 9.18 -15.19
N THR A 55 4.31 9.51 -16.22
CA THR A 55 2.89 9.82 -16.06
C THR A 55 2.10 8.59 -15.60
N ILE A 56 2.44 7.41 -16.11
CA ILE A 56 1.81 6.15 -15.70
C ILE A 56 2.10 5.87 -14.22
N SER A 57 3.35 6.01 -13.78
CA SER A 57 3.74 5.83 -12.38
C SER A 57 2.99 6.80 -11.46
N LEU A 58 2.92 8.08 -11.83
CA LEU A 58 2.17 9.08 -11.08
C LEU A 58 0.68 8.71 -10.98
N LEU A 59 0.07 8.28 -12.08
CA LEU A 59 -1.33 7.85 -12.09
C LEU A 59 -1.58 6.60 -11.24
N MET A 60 -0.61 5.69 -11.11
CA MET A 60 -0.72 4.53 -10.21
C MET A 60 -0.62 4.93 -8.73
N VAL A 61 0.19 5.94 -8.39
CA VAL A 61 0.37 6.41 -7.01
C VAL A 61 -0.79 7.30 -6.55
N LEU A 62 -1.40 8.06 -7.46
CA LEU A 62 -2.54 8.95 -7.17
C LEU A 62 -3.89 8.23 -7.03
N LYS A 63 -3.98 6.98 -7.48
CA LYS A 63 -5.21 6.20 -7.49
C LYS A 63 -5.44 5.53 -6.13
#